data_AF-A0A6J4X0Q0-F1
#
_entry.id   AF-A0A6J4X0Q0-F1
#
_cell.length_a   1.000
_cell.length_b   1.000
_cell.length_c   1.000
_cell.angle_alpha   90.00
_cell.angle_beta   90.00
_cell.angle_gamma   90.00
#
_symmetry.space_group_name_H-M   'P 1'
#
loop_
_entity.id
_entity.type
_entity.pdbx_description
1 polymer ?
#
loop_
_entity_poly.entity_id
_entity_poly.type
_entity_poly.pdbx_seq_one_letter_code
_entity_poly.pdbx_strand_id
1 'polypeptide(L)'
;MRFRWRTISSPDTHRLDFELLNAKECGQKFHYGHIQLEEFGEHTKVTQIAYFDFFGAILWMNYPWYGGMHHNLQYTARWEQETIVRLIDNYR
;
A
#
# COMPACT_ATOMS: atom_id res chain seq x y z
N MET A 1 -8.50 -7.75 -18.10
CA MET A 1 -7.09 -7.93 -17.71
C MET A 1 -7.03 -8.09 -16.19
N ARG A 2 -6.32 -9.08 -15.61
CA ARG A 2 -6.33 -9.33 -14.14
C ARG A 2 -4.97 -9.04 -13.53
N PHE A 3 -4.93 -8.31 -12.43
CA PHE A 3 -3.72 -8.09 -11.63
C PHE A 3 -3.36 -9.37 -10.85
N ARG A 4 -2.09 -9.77 -10.87
CA ARG A 4 -1.57 -10.91 -10.11
C ARG A 4 -0.55 -10.43 -9.10
N TRP A 5 -0.98 -10.33 -7.86
CA TRP A 5 -0.14 -9.88 -6.75
C TRP A 5 0.52 -11.06 -6.05
N ARG A 6 1.80 -10.90 -5.70
CA ARG A 6 2.49 -11.70 -4.70
C ARG A 6 2.66 -10.84 -3.46
N THR A 7 2.38 -11.40 -2.29
CA THR A 7 2.65 -10.78 -1.00
C THR A 7 3.51 -11.70 -0.17
N ILE A 8 4.46 -11.12 0.57
CA ILE A 8 5.32 -11.83 1.52
C ILE A 8 5.13 -11.11 2.86
N SER A 9 4.61 -11.82 3.85
CA SER A 9 4.46 -11.31 5.22
C SER A 9 5.68 -11.76 6.04
N SER A 10 6.32 -10.80 6.70
CA SER A 10 7.41 -11.00 7.65
C SER A 10 6.97 -10.50 9.02
N PRO A 11 6.30 -11.35 9.83
CA PRO A 11 5.70 -10.93 11.10
C PRO A 11 6.71 -10.42 12.12
N ASP A 12 7.89 -11.05 12.19
CA ASP A 12 8.96 -10.69 13.15
C ASP A 12 9.44 -9.25 12.97
N THR A 13 9.37 -8.76 11.74
CA THR A 13 9.72 -7.38 11.38
C THR A 13 8.50 -6.53 11.09
N HIS A 14 7.27 -6.99 11.34
CA HIS A 14 6.02 -6.30 11.03
C HIS A 14 5.96 -5.69 9.62
N ARG A 15 6.42 -6.46 8.62
CA ARG A 15 6.58 -6.01 7.24
C ARG A 15 5.78 -6.85 6.27
N LEU A 16 5.15 -6.21 5.29
CA LEU A 16 4.53 -6.87 4.16
C LEU A 16 5.14 -6.33 2.87
N ASP A 17 5.85 -7.18 2.13
CA ASP A 17 6.34 -6.87 0.79
C ASP A 17 5.31 -7.31 -0.26
N PHE A 18 5.19 -6.54 -1.34
CA PHE A 18 4.26 -6.84 -2.44
C PHE A 18 4.90 -6.63 -3.80
N GLU A 19 4.47 -7.43 -4.78
CA GLU A 19 4.95 -7.37 -6.17
C GLU A 19 3.80 -7.71 -7.13
N LEU A 20 3.67 -6.92 -8.21
CA LEU A 20 2.78 -7.23 -9.33
C LEU A 20 3.50 -8.13 -10.34
N LEU A 21 3.21 -9.43 -10.28
CA LEU A 21 3.88 -10.46 -11.07
C LEU A 21 3.68 -10.30 -12.58
N ASN A 22 2.60 -9.62 -12.99
CA ASN A 22 2.28 -9.41 -14.40
C ASN A 22 2.22 -7.94 -14.79
N ALA A 23 3.12 -7.13 -14.23
CA ALA A 23 3.22 -5.70 -14.51
C ALA A 23 3.17 -5.37 -16.01
N LYS A 24 3.91 -6.11 -16.84
CA LYS A 24 3.95 -5.88 -18.30
C LYS A 24 2.60 -6.07 -18.97
N GLU A 25 1.84 -7.09 -18.59
CA GLU A 25 0.49 -7.31 -19.09
C GLU A 25 -0.43 -6.15 -18.66
N CYS A 26 -0.13 -5.51 -17.53
CA CYS A 26 -0.85 -4.37 -16.95
C CYS A 26 -0.46 -3.02 -17.55
N GLY A 27 0.41 -2.99 -18.57
CA GLY A 27 0.94 -1.74 -19.10
C GLY A 27 1.86 -1.01 -18.13
N GLN A 28 2.45 -1.73 -17.17
CA GLN A 28 3.42 -1.22 -16.20
C GLN A 28 4.78 -1.88 -16.47
N LYS A 29 5.90 -1.15 -16.34
CA LYS A 29 7.23 -1.78 -16.46
C LYS A 29 7.53 -2.64 -15.23
N PHE A 30 7.18 -2.13 -14.06
CA PHE A 30 7.28 -2.80 -12.77
C PHE A 30 6.27 -2.19 -11.78
N HIS A 31 5.94 -2.93 -10.73
CA HIS A 31 5.23 -2.42 -9.56
C HIS A 31 5.52 -3.32 -8.37
N TYR A 32 6.19 -2.79 -7.36
CA TYR A 32 6.49 -3.49 -6.12
C TYR A 32 6.68 -2.49 -4.97
N GLY A 33 6.73 -2.98 -3.75
CA GLY A 33 6.86 -2.12 -2.58
C GLY A 33 6.72 -2.88 -1.28
N HIS A 34 6.55 -2.13 -0.20
CA HIS A 34 6.29 -2.69 1.10
C HIS A 34 5.45 -1.77 1.98
N ILE A 35 4.82 -2.38 2.98
CA ILE A 35 4.16 -1.74 4.11
C ILE A 35 4.90 -2.21 5.36
N GLN A 36 5.31 -1.27 6.20
CA GLN A 36 6.10 -1.50 7.39
C GLN A 36 5.41 -0.84 8.58
N LEU A 37 5.23 -1.59 9.67
CA LEU A 37 4.74 -1.06 10.93
C LEU A 37 5.92 -0.87 11.89
N GLU A 38 5.94 0.26 12.58
CA GLU A 38 6.95 0.61 13.57
C GLU A 38 6.27 1.20 14.81
N GLU A 39 6.81 0.94 15.98
CA GLU A 39 6.42 1.64 17.20
C GLU A 39 6.83 3.12 17.10
N PHE A 40 5.93 4.02 17.49
CA PHE A 40 6.17 5.45 17.53
C PHE A 40 5.52 6.07 18.77
N GLY A 41 6.14 5.85 19.93
CA GLY A 41 5.57 6.24 21.22
C GLY A 41 4.27 5.48 21.49
N GLU A 42 3.19 6.20 21.81
CA GLU A 42 1.85 5.61 22.02
C GLU A 42 1.10 5.32 20.71
N HIS A 43 1.77 5.43 19.56
CA HIS A 43 1.18 5.25 18.24
C HIS A 43 1.93 4.21 17.41
N THR A 44 1.25 3.71 16.38
CA THR A 44 1.88 2.91 15.33
C THR A 44 2.16 3.80 14.14
N LYS A 45 3.41 3.85 13.69
CA LYS A 45 3.77 4.47 12.42
C LYS A 45 3.66 3.42 11.31
N VAL A 46 2.86 3.74 10.30
CA VAL A 46 2.75 2.94 9.07
C VAL A 46 3.56 3.62 7.97
N THR A 47 4.57 2.93 7.45
CA THR A 47 5.36 3.38 6.30
C THR A 47 4.99 2.53 5.10
N GLN A 48 4.40 3.16 4.07
CA GLN A 48 4.12 2.51 2.78
C GLN A 48 5.02 3.10 1.70
N ILE A 49 5.78 2.24 1.02
CA ILE A 49 6.65 2.62 -0.09
C ILE A 49 6.26 1.78 -1.30
N ALA A 50 5.97 2.44 -2.43
CA ALA A 50 5.65 1.81 -3.70
C ALA A 50 6.55 2.34 -4.81
N TYR A 51 7.12 1.43 -5.58
CA TYR A 51 7.89 1.69 -6.79
C TYR A 51 7.10 1.18 -7.98
N PHE A 52 6.77 2.05 -8.92
CA PHE A 52 6.03 1.69 -10.11
C PHE A 52 6.43 2.56 -11.30
N ASP A 53 6.22 2.03 -12.50
CA ASP A 53 6.34 2.78 -13.75
C ASP A 53 5.18 2.38 -14.66
N PHE A 54 4.20 3.28 -14.76
CA PHE A 54 3.05 3.15 -15.65
C PHE A 54 2.78 4.47 -16.36
N PHE A 55 2.14 4.39 -17.53
CA PHE A 55 1.80 5.58 -18.31
C PHE A 55 0.87 6.51 -17.52
N GLY A 56 1.29 7.75 -17.31
CA GLY A 56 0.54 8.73 -16.51
C GLY A 56 0.88 8.73 -15.01
N ALA A 57 1.86 7.95 -14.55
CA ALA A 57 2.30 7.93 -13.14
C ALA A 57 2.61 9.33 -12.59
N ILE A 58 3.36 10.16 -13.33
CA ILE A 58 3.68 11.54 -12.91
C ILE A 58 2.43 12.39 -12.79
N LEU A 59 1.50 12.29 -13.75
CA LEU A 59 0.25 13.04 -13.72
C LEU A 59 -0.60 12.61 -12.52
N TRP A 60 -0.72 11.31 -12.29
CA TRP A 60 -1.46 10.74 -11.16
C TRP A 60 -0.88 11.13 -9.80
N MET A 61 0.45 11.12 -9.66
CA MET A 61 1.15 11.54 -8.44
C MET A 61 0.87 13.01 -8.11
N ASN A 62 0.82 13.87 -9.12
CA ASN A 62 0.59 15.30 -8.94
C ASN A 62 -0.90 15.69 -9.04
N TYR A 63 -1.81 14.73 -9.24
CA TYR A 63 -3.23 15.03 -9.38
C TYR A 63 -3.83 15.35 -8.01
N PRO A 64 -4.32 16.59 -7.79
CA PRO A 64 -4.69 17.03 -6.45
C PRO A 64 -6.08 16.57 -6.00
N TRP A 65 -6.87 15.97 -6.89
CA TRP A 65 -8.28 15.66 -6.65
C TRP A 65 -8.51 14.15 -6.43
N TYR A 66 -9.79 13.78 -6.30
CA TYR A 66 -10.23 12.39 -6.15
C TYR A 66 -9.59 11.48 -7.21
N GLY A 67 -9.05 10.34 -6.75
CA GLY A 67 -8.39 9.38 -7.62
C GLY A 67 -6.88 9.61 -7.83
N GLY A 68 -6.33 10.76 -7.43
CA GLY A 68 -4.88 11.01 -7.40
C GLY A 68 -4.17 10.36 -6.22
N MET A 69 -2.82 10.42 -6.19
CA MET A 69 -2.02 9.76 -5.15
C MET A 69 -2.37 10.22 -3.73
N HIS A 70 -2.53 11.52 -3.51
CA HIS A 70 -2.84 12.07 -2.20
C HIS A 70 -4.16 11.50 -1.64
N HIS A 71 -5.21 11.48 -2.46
CA HIS A 71 -6.50 10.92 -2.08
C HIS A 71 -6.39 9.42 -1.74
N ASN A 72 -5.69 8.65 -2.57
CA ASN A 72 -5.52 7.21 -2.36
C ASN A 72 -4.77 6.92 -1.05
N LEU A 73 -3.69 7.65 -0.76
CA LEU A 73 -2.94 7.49 0.48
C LEU A 73 -3.77 7.83 1.72
N GLN A 74 -4.53 8.93 1.68
CA GLN A 74 -5.45 9.27 2.78
C GLN A 74 -6.53 8.22 2.98
N TYR A 75 -7.11 7.73 1.88
CA TYR A 75 -8.12 6.66 1.94
C TYR A 75 -7.54 5.39 2.56
N THR A 76 -6.36 4.94 2.12
CA THR A 76 -5.69 3.74 2.65
C THR A 76 -5.39 3.90 4.14
N ALA A 77 -4.80 5.02 4.55
CA ALA A 77 -4.50 5.26 5.96
C ALA A 77 -5.75 5.23 6.84
N ARG A 78 -6.86 5.83 6.38
CA ARG A 78 -8.14 5.78 7.11
C ARG A 78 -8.71 4.38 7.17
N TRP A 79 -8.70 3.66 6.04
CA TRP A 79 -9.18 2.28 5.97
C TRP A 79 -8.39 1.36 6.91
N GLU A 80 -7.07 1.52 7.02
CA GLU A 80 -6.23 0.73 7.94
C GLU A 80 -6.61 0.98 9.40
N GLN A 81 -6.77 2.25 9.80
CA GLN A 81 -7.20 2.62 11.16
C GLN A 81 -8.57 2.01 11.50
N GLU A 82 -9.55 2.17 10.61
CA GLU A 82 -10.89 1.61 10.80
C GLU A 82 -10.86 0.07 10.86
N THR A 83 -10.02 -0.55 10.04
CA THR A 83 -9.90 -2.02 9.97
C THR A 83 -9.26 -2.59 11.23
N ILE A 84 -8.20 -1.97 11.75
CA ILE A 84 -7.56 -2.40 12.99
C ILE A 84 -8.53 -2.32 14.16
N VAL A 85 -9.28 -1.22 14.30
CA VAL A 85 -10.29 -1.07 15.36
C VAL A 85 -11.35 -2.17 15.26
N ARG A 86 -11.81 -2.51 14.05
CA ARG A 86 -12.79 -3.58 13.84
C ARG A 86 -12.23 -4.98 14.14
N LEU A 87 -10.96 -5.20 13.84
CA LEU A 87 -10.33 -6.52 13.99
C LEU A 87 -9.82 -6.76 15.41
N ILE A 88 -9.48 -5.72 16.18
CA ILE A 88 -8.94 -5.88 17.53
C ILE A 88 -9.89 -6.64 18.45
N ASP A 89 -11.20 -6.48 18.25
CA ASP A 89 -12.23 -7.19 19.00
C ASP A 89 -12.28 -8.69 18.70
N ASN A 90 -11.76 -9.13 17.55
CA ASN A 90 -11.69 -10.55 17.17
C ASN A 90 -10.40 -11.24 17.66
N TYR A 91 -9.40 -10.47 18.06
CA TYR A 91 -8.08 -10.96 18.49
C TYR A 91 -7.77 -10.61 19.96
N ARG A 92 -8.73 -10.07 20.70
CA ARG A 92 -8.75 -9.97 22.16
C ARG A 92 -9.35 -11.22 22.78
#